data_AF-Q9CXS4-F1
#
_entry.id   AF-Q9CXS4-F1
#
_cell.length_a   1.000
_cell.length_b   1.000
_cell.length_c   1.000
_cell.angle_alpha   90.00
_cell.angle_beta   90.00
_cell.angle_gamma   90.00
#
_symmetry.space_group_name_H-M   'P 1'
#
loop_
_entity.id
_entity.type
_entity.pdbx_description
1 polymer ?
#
loop_
_entity_poly.entity_id
_entity_poly.type
_entity_poly.pdbx_seq_one_letter_code
_entity_poly.pdbx_strand_id
1 'polypeptide(L)'
;MRRTRSAVATGPREQRRSGATGGLSGGESRAQRSRSRTRAGAGGGGGAVGPQPSAKPRPKPPPRAQEAAAEEPPPAVTPAASVSALDLGEQRERWETFQKRQRLSFEGAAKLLLDTFEYQGLVKHTGGCHCGAVRFEVWASADLHIFDCNCSICKKKQNRHFIVPASRFKLLKGAESITTYTFNTHKAQHTFCKRCGVQSFYTPRSNPGGFGIAPHCLDEGTVRSVVTEEFNGSDWERAMKEHKTIKNMSKE
;
A
#
# COMPACT_ATOMS: atom_id res chain seq x y z
N MET A 1 -57.27 7.23 -11.59
CA MET A 1 -57.83 6.07 -10.85
C MET A 1 -56.70 5.36 -10.10
N ARG A 2 -57.06 4.73 -8.99
CA ARG A 2 -56.30 4.65 -7.72
C ARG A 2 -55.09 3.71 -7.72
N ARG A 3 -54.08 4.13 -6.95
CA ARG A 3 -52.99 3.33 -6.36
C ARG A 3 -53.54 2.41 -5.26
N THR A 4 -52.87 1.28 -5.01
CA THR A 4 -52.63 0.78 -3.65
C THR A 4 -51.41 -0.15 -3.59
N ARG A 5 -50.47 0.22 -2.72
CA ARG A 5 -49.41 -0.62 -2.13
C ARG A 5 -49.98 -1.36 -0.91
N SER A 6 -49.37 -2.47 -0.49
CA SER A 6 -48.94 -2.64 0.92
C SER A 6 -48.15 -3.94 1.14
N ALA A 7 -47.24 -3.86 2.10
CA ALA A 7 -46.20 -4.82 2.49
C ALA A 7 -46.52 -5.47 3.85
N VAL A 8 -45.51 -6.17 4.41
CA VAL A 8 -45.32 -6.60 5.83
C VAL A 8 -45.96 -7.99 6.11
N ALA A 9 -45.36 -8.98 6.78
CA ALA A 9 -44.49 -8.98 7.96
C ALA A 9 -43.61 -10.26 8.09
N THR A 10 -42.50 -10.11 8.81
CA THR A 10 -41.57 -11.12 9.36
C THR A 10 -42.08 -11.79 10.64
N GLY A 11 -41.61 -13.01 10.94
CA GLY A 11 -41.71 -13.65 12.27
C GLY A 11 -40.83 -14.92 12.41
N PRO A 12 -40.01 -15.09 13.47
CA PRO A 12 -39.00 -16.17 13.60
C PRO A 12 -39.26 -17.20 14.73
N ARG A 13 -38.59 -18.37 14.68
CA ARG A 13 -38.12 -19.29 15.76
C ARG A 13 -37.80 -20.66 15.10
N GLU A 14 -36.78 -21.44 15.47
CA GLU A 14 -36.48 -21.97 16.81
C GLU A 14 -35.06 -22.59 16.86
N GLN A 15 -34.43 -22.52 18.03
CA GLN A 15 -33.12 -23.10 18.35
C GLN A 15 -33.27 -24.57 18.81
N ARG A 16 -32.32 -25.44 18.44
CA ARG A 16 -31.93 -26.58 19.30
C ARG A 16 -30.41 -26.81 19.27
N ARG A 17 -29.85 -26.94 20.46
CA ARG A 17 -28.45 -27.28 20.77
C ARG A 17 -28.35 -28.76 21.17
N SER A 18 -27.28 -29.40 20.75
CA SER A 18 -26.51 -30.48 21.40
C SER A 18 -25.26 -30.65 20.51
N GLY A 19 -24.03 -30.87 20.96
CA GLY A 19 -23.45 -31.32 22.21
C GLY A 19 -22.27 -32.19 21.79
N ALA A 20 -21.03 -31.74 22.00
CA ALA A 20 -19.84 -32.59 21.86
C ALA A 20 -18.69 -32.03 22.70
N THR A 21 -18.33 -32.80 23.72
CA THR A 21 -17.25 -32.60 24.68
C THR A 21 -16.00 -33.38 24.25
N GLY A 22 -14.82 -32.82 24.52
CA GLY A 22 -13.51 -33.45 24.43
C GLY A 22 -12.48 -32.35 24.20
N GLY A 23 -11.53 -32.03 25.09
CA GLY A 23 -10.89 -32.81 26.14
C GLY A 23 -9.42 -32.91 25.77
N LEU A 24 -8.60 -31.89 26.10
CA LEU A 24 -7.14 -31.96 26.02
C LEU A 24 -6.49 -31.17 27.16
N SER A 25 -5.96 -31.93 28.10
CA SER A 25 -4.83 -31.64 29.01
C SER A 25 -3.68 -30.98 28.23
N GLY A 26 -3.01 -29.95 28.74
CA GLY A 26 -2.09 -30.04 29.87
C GLY A 26 -0.66 -30.10 29.31
N GLY A 27 0.09 -29.00 29.42
CA GLY A 27 1.44 -28.89 28.87
C GLY A 27 2.08 -27.56 29.24
N GLU A 28 2.63 -27.49 30.46
CA GLU A 28 3.49 -26.42 30.96
C GLU A 28 4.70 -26.20 30.05
N SER A 29 5.01 -24.94 29.73
CA SER A 29 6.36 -24.57 29.31
C SER A 29 6.86 -23.32 30.06
N ARG A 30 8.02 -23.55 30.64
CA ARG A 30 8.75 -22.84 31.67
C ARG A 30 9.35 -21.54 31.13
N ALA A 31 8.99 -20.41 31.75
CA ALA A 31 9.61 -19.12 31.48
C ALA A 31 10.98 -19.02 32.18
N GLN A 32 12.07 -19.04 31.40
CA GLN A 32 13.40 -18.65 31.87
C GLN A 32 13.57 -17.13 31.75
N ARG A 33 13.61 -16.45 32.90
CA ARG A 33 14.05 -15.06 33.03
C ARG A 33 15.58 -15.04 33.15
N SER A 34 16.28 -14.53 32.13
CA SER A 34 17.67 -14.13 32.26
C SER A 34 17.74 -12.65 32.66
N ARG A 35 18.40 -12.39 33.79
CA ARG A 35 18.72 -11.07 34.31
C ARG A 35 20.01 -10.60 33.65
N SER A 36 20.01 -9.46 32.95
CA SER A 36 21.23 -8.75 32.58
C SER A 36 21.33 -7.45 33.38
N ARG A 37 22.45 -7.36 34.11
CA ARG A 37 22.81 -6.28 35.02
C ARG A 37 23.16 -5.01 34.24
N THR A 38 22.60 -3.90 34.69
CA THR A 38 23.08 -2.54 34.43
C THR A 38 24.46 -2.35 35.06
N ARG A 39 25.42 -1.84 34.28
CA ARG A 39 26.60 -1.13 34.78
C ARG A 39 26.63 0.25 34.13
N ALA A 40 26.44 1.26 34.96
CA ALA A 40 26.76 2.65 34.66
C ALA A 40 28.29 2.81 34.60
N GLY A 41 28.77 3.46 33.55
CA GLY A 41 30.14 3.94 33.42
C GLY A 41 30.08 5.43 33.11
N ALA A 42 30.48 6.24 34.09
CA ALA A 42 30.62 7.68 34.00
C ALA A 42 31.96 8.06 33.34
N GLY A 43 32.01 9.25 32.75
CA GLY A 43 33.20 9.90 32.20
C GLY A 43 32.88 10.48 30.82
N GLY A 44 32.96 11.78 30.57
CA GLY A 44 33.60 12.86 31.29
C GLY A 44 34.33 13.72 30.26
N GLY A 45 34.00 15.01 30.21
CA GLY A 45 34.91 16.05 29.70
C GLY A 45 34.74 16.46 28.24
N GLY A 46 34.77 17.79 28.03
CA GLY A 46 35.22 18.38 26.78
C GLY A 46 34.20 19.22 26.03
N GLY A 47 33.65 20.26 26.66
CA GLY A 47 33.03 21.36 25.92
C GLY A 47 34.10 22.20 25.22
N ALA A 48 33.99 22.35 23.90
CA ALA A 48 34.70 23.36 23.13
C ALA A 48 33.69 24.06 22.23
N VAL A 49 33.48 25.35 22.50
CA VAL A 49 32.61 26.27 21.77
C VAL A 49 33.35 26.71 20.51
N GLY A 50 32.85 26.34 19.34
CA GLY A 50 33.31 26.84 18.04
C GLY A 50 32.42 27.99 17.54
N PRO A 51 32.96 29.01 16.86
CA PRO A 51 32.21 30.22 16.49
C PRO A 51 31.22 29.97 15.35
N GLN A 52 30.12 30.72 15.36
CA GLN A 52 29.14 30.77 14.26
C GLN A 52 29.79 31.23 12.94
N PRO A 53 29.42 30.64 11.78
CA PRO A 53 29.58 31.31 10.50
C PRO A 53 28.30 32.06 10.10
N SER A 54 28.54 33.28 9.65
CA SER A 54 27.63 34.32 9.23
C SER A 54 26.50 33.89 8.27
N ALA A 55 25.38 34.61 8.40
CA ALA A 55 24.21 34.54 7.55
C ALA A 55 24.57 34.59 6.04
N LYS A 56 24.06 33.62 5.29
CA LYS A 56 24.12 33.66 3.81
C LYS A 56 23.15 34.73 3.29
N PRO A 57 23.54 35.55 2.30
CA PRO A 57 22.65 36.53 1.68
C PRO A 57 21.47 35.83 1.00
N ARG A 58 20.28 36.43 1.12
CA ARG A 58 19.11 36.03 0.32
C ARG A 58 19.45 36.13 -1.18
N PRO A 59 19.05 35.15 -2.01
CA PRO A 59 19.17 35.28 -3.45
C PRO A 59 18.30 36.46 -3.93
N LYS A 60 18.85 37.29 -4.83
CA LYS A 60 18.08 38.33 -5.52
C LYS A 60 16.93 37.70 -6.30
N PRO A 61 15.75 38.35 -6.36
CA PRO A 61 14.69 37.91 -7.25
C PRO A 61 15.20 37.93 -8.70
N PRO A 62 14.79 36.97 -9.54
CA PRO A 62 15.18 36.94 -10.94
C PRO A 62 14.70 38.22 -11.65
N PRO A 63 15.45 38.71 -12.66
CA PRO A 63 15.01 39.83 -13.47
C PRO A 63 13.69 39.45 -14.16
N ARG A 64 12.83 40.46 -14.31
CA ARG A 64 11.57 40.39 -15.04
C ARG A 64 11.88 39.89 -16.45
N ALA A 65 11.55 38.64 -16.73
CA ALA A 65 11.71 38.07 -18.06
C ALA A 65 10.83 38.88 -19.02
N GLN A 66 11.48 39.30 -20.11
CA GLN A 66 10.92 40.09 -21.19
C GLN A 66 9.68 39.41 -21.76
N GLU A 67 8.73 40.23 -22.22
CA GLU A 67 7.56 39.80 -22.98
C GLU A 67 8.00 38.82 -24.08
N ALA A 68 7.67 37.55 -23.88
CA ALA A 68 7.76 36.56 -24.92
C ALA A 68 6.80 36.98 -26.02
N ALA A 69 7.36 37.27 -27.19
CA ALA A 69 6.59 37.42 -28.42
C ALA A 69 5.62 36.23 -28.53
N ALA A 70 4.36 36.53 -28.83
CA ALA A 70 3.31 35.56 -29.00
C ALA A 70 3.77 34.52 -30.04
N GLU A 71 4.14 33.34 -29.54
CA GLU A 71 4.32 32.16 -30.37
C GLU A 71 2.93 31.78 -30.87
N GLU A 72 2.74 31.75 -32.20
CA GLU A 72 1.47 31.35 -32.81
C GLU A 72 1.05 29.99 -32.22
N PRO A 73 -0.22 29.84 -31.81
CA PRO A 73 -0.69 28.55 -31.33
C PRO A 73 -0.44 27.50 -32.41
N PRO A 74 -0.01 26.28 -32.04
CA PRO A 74 0.14 25.21 -33.02
C PRO A 74 -1.17 25.07 -33.79
N PRO A 75 -1.12 24.77 -35.10
CA PRO A 75 -2.31 24.63 -35.92
C PRO A 75 -3.28 23.68 -35.21
N ALA A 76 -4.54 24.11 -35.13
CA ALA A 76 -5.60 23.34 -34.48
C ALA A 76 -5.53 21.90 -34.98
N VAL A 77 -5.24 20.97 -34.07
CA VAL A 77 -5.26 19.54 -34.36
C VAL A 77 -6.66 19.24 -34.89
N THR A 78 -6.77 18.89 -36.17
CA THR A 78 -8.00 18.40 -36.76
C THR A 78 -8.58 17.36 -35.82
N PRO A 79 -9.87 17.47 -35.41
CA PRO A 79 -10.44 16.50 -34.51
C PRO A 79 -10.24 15.13 -35.14
N ALA A 80 -9.50 14.26 -34.45
CA ALA A 80 -9.30 12.90 -34.87
C ALA A 80 -10.69 12.35 -35.23
N ALA A 81 -10.80 11.72 -36.41
CA ALA A 81 -12.01 11.02 -36.81
C ALA A 81 -12.54 10.26 -35.60
N SER A 82 -13.84 10.42 -35.28
CA SER A 82 -14.44 9.82 -34.09
C SER A 82 -13.96 8.38 -33.97
N VAL A 83 -13.46 7.98 -32.80
CA VAL A 83 -12.83 6.66 -32.57
C VAL A 83 -13.69 5.51 -33.11
N SER A 84 -15.01 5.70 -33.18
CA SER A 84 -16.01 4.83 -33.80
C SER A 84 -15.86 4.57 -35.31
N ALA A 85 -15.01 5.30 -36.02
CA ALA A 85 -14.79 5.18 -37.47
C ALA A 85 -13.38 4.68 -37.83
N LEU A 86 -12.56 4.29 -36.85
CA LEU A 86 -11.22 3.75 -37.12
C LEU A 86 -11.35 2.36 -37.76
N ASP A 87 -10.98 2.25 -39.03
CA ASP A 87 -10.76 0.95 -39.65
C ASP A 87 -9.47 0.34 -39.08
N LEU A 88 -9.64 -0.68 -38.24
CA LEU A 88 -8.54 -1.40 -37.61
C LEU A 88 -7.88 -2.41 -38.56
N GLY A 89 -8.40 -2.61 -39.79
CA GLY A 89 -7.84 -3.53 -40.78
C GLY A 89 -7.56 -4.92 -40.17
N GLU A 90 -6.35 -5.43 -40.42
CA GLU A 90 -5.84 -6.71 -39.87
C GLU A 90 -5.88 -6.77 -38.32
N GLN A 91 -5.84 -5.63 -37.63
CA GLN A 91 -5.90 -5.62 -36.16
C GLN A 91 -7.27 -6.03 -35.63
N ARG A 92 -8.35 -5.87 -36.40
CA ARG A 92 -9.70 -6.29 -36.00
C ARG A 92 -9.77 -7.79 -35.75
N GLU A 93 -9.28 -8.59 -36.69
CA GLU A 93 -9.30 -10.06 -36.57
C GLU A 93 -8.42 -10.54 -35.42
N ARG A 94 -7.21 -9.96 -35.27
CA ARG A 94 -6.33 -10.22 -34.11
C ARG A 94 -7.04 -9.88 -32.79
N TRP A 95 -7.74 -8.76 -32.74
CA TRP A 95 -8.46 -8.30 -31.55
C TRP A 95 -9.65 -9.19 -31.19
N GLU A 96 -10.45 -9.60 -32.17
CA GLU A 96 -11.55 -10.54 -31.99
C GLU A 96 -11.06 -11.93 -31.57
N THR A 97 -9.97 -12.40 -32.17
CA THR A 97 -9.32 -13.66 -31.80
C THR A 97 -8.80 -13.60 -30.36
N PHE A 98 -8.18 -12.48 -29.97
CA PHE A 98 -7.74 -12.24 -28.60
C PHE A 98 -8.91 -12.26 -27.61
N GLN A 99 -9.98 -11.52 -27.88
CA GLN A 99 -11.20 -11.50 -27.05
C GLN A 99 -11.81 -12.90 -26.89
N LYS A 100 -11.94 -13.65 -28.00
CA LYS A 100 -12.45 -15.04 -27.97
C LYS A 100 -11.55 -15.95 -27.14
N ARG A 101 -10.23 -15.86 -27.32
CA ARG A 101 -9.25 -16.69 -26.59
C ARG A 101 -9.24 -16.39 -25.09
N GLN A 102 -9.31 -15.11 -24.72
CA GLN A 102 -9.31 -14.68 -23.31
C GLN A 102 -10.70 -14.67 -22.68
N ARG A 103 -11.76 -14.90 -23.47
CA ARG A 103 -13.17 -14.82 -23.05
C ARG A 103 -13.52 -13.46 -22.43
N LEU A 104 -13.08 -12.38 -23.07
CA LEU A 104 -13.28 -11.02 -22.60
C LEU A 104 -14.23 -10.24 -23.50
N SER A 105 -14.96 -9.29 -22.92
CA SER A 105 -15.61 -8.22 -23.67
C SER A 105 -14.57 -7.30 -24.30
N PHE A 106 -15.00 -6.42 -25.21
CA PHE A 106 -14.14 -5.38 -25.78
C PHE A 106 -13.45 -4.55 -24.68
N GLU A 107 -14.23 -4.07 -23.71
CA GLU A 107 -13.73 -3.29 -22.57
C GLU A 107 -12.78 -4.12 -21.69
N GLY A 108 -13.10 -5.40 -21.45
CA GLY A 108 -12.26 -6.29 -20.67
C GLY A 108 -10.90 -6.55 -21.33
N ALA A 109 -10.90 -6.74 -22.65
CA ALA A 109 -9.70 -6.90 -23.44
C ALA A 109 -8.86 -5.61 -23.47
N ALA A 110 -9.50 -4.46 -23.67
CA ALA A 110 -8.83 -3.16 -23.63
C ALA A 110 -8.19 -2.90 -22.27
N LYS A 111 -8.93 -3.15 -21.19
CA LYS A 111 -8.43 -3.06 -19.82
C LYS A 111 -7.25 -3.99 -19.59
N LEU A 112 -7.33 -5.26 -20.01
CA LEU A 112 -6.23 -6.21 -19.85
C LEU A 112 -4.97 -5.73 -20.57
N LEU A 113 -5.10 -5.18 -21.78
CA LEU A 113 -3.95 -4.61 -22.50
C LEU A 113 -3.36 -3.40 -21.78
N LEU A 114 -4.20 -2.46 -21.32
CA LEU A 114 -3.76 -1.29 -20.58
C LEU A 114 -3.06 -1.70 -19.29
N ASP A 115 -3.67 -2.58 -18.49
CA ASP A 115 -3.09 -3.12 -17.26
C ASP A 115 -1.75 -3.82 -17.54
N THR A 116 -1.65 -4.61 -18.61
CA THR A 116 -0.42 -5.31 -18.99
C THR A 116 0.69 -4.34 -19.39
N PHE A 117 0.34 -3.24 -20.05
CA PHE A 117 1.30 -2.21 -20.47
C PHE A 117 1.73 -1.31 -19.31
N GLU A 118 0.80 -0.91 -18.44
CA GLU A 118 1.06 -0.05 -17.28
C GLU A 118 1.82 -0.79 -16.16
N TYR A 119 1.51 -2.07 -15.93
CA TYR A 119 2.01 -2.86 -14.81
C TYR A 119 2.85 -4.05 -15.29
N GLN A 120 3.76 -3.81 -16.25
CA GLN A 120 4.62 -4.85 -16.82
C GLN A 120 5.34 -5.69 -15.75
N GLY A 121 5.17 -7.01 -15.83
CA GLY A 121 5.78 -7.97 -14.90
C GLY A 121 5.14 -8.02 -13.50
N LEU A 122 4.09 -7.25 -13.26
CA LEU A 122 3.32 -7.28 -12.01
C LEU A 122 2.05 -8.09 -12.17
N VAL A 123 1.51 -8.51 -11.04
CA VAL A 123 0.18 -9.11 -10.95
C VAL A 123 -0.67 -8.26 -10.02
N LYS A 124 -1.98 -8.28 -10.26
CA LYS A 124 -2.92 -7.63 -9.38
C LYS A 124 -3.26 -8.54 -8.22
N HIS A 125 -2.82 -8.14 -7.03
CA HIS A 125 -3.26 -8.76 -5.78
C HIS A 125 -4.51 -8.03 -5.27
N THR A 126 -5.41 -8.78 -4.66
CA THR A 126 -6.48 -8.22 -3.84
C THR A 126 -6.23 -8.57 -2.38
N GLY A 127 -6.78 -7.79 -1.47
CA GLY A 127 -6.62 -8.04 -0.05
C GLY A 127 -7.56 -7.19 0.79
N GLY A 128 -7.42 -7.33 2.10
CA GLY A 128 -8.25 -6.59 3.02
C GLY A 128 -8.00 -6.90 4.48
N CYS A 129 -8.83 -6.30 5.33
CA CYS A 129 -8.84 -6.64 6.76
C CYS A 129 -9.60 -7.95 7.00
N HIS A 130 -9.40 -8.56 8.16
CA HIS A 130 -10.06 -9.82 8.55
C HIS A 130 -11.59 -9.81 8.40
N CYS A 131 -12.26 -8.72 8.80
CA CYS A 131 -13.73 -8.66 8.75
C CYS A 131 -14.31 -8.28 7.38
N GLY A 132 -13.46 -8.06 6.36
CA GLY A 132 -13.88 -7.65 5.02
C GLY A 132 -14.44 -6.23 4.88
N ALA A 133 -14.42 -5.42 5.95
CA ALA A 133 -14.87 -4.02 5.89
C ALA A 133 -13.96 -3.15 5.02
N VAL A 134 -12.64 -3.40 5.09
CA VAL A 134 -11.60 -2.74 4.28
C VAL A 134 -11.14 -3.71 3.21
N ARG A 135 -11.19 -3.30 1.94
CA ARG A 135 -10.75 -4.08 0.78
C ARG A 135 -9.95 -3.19 -0.18
N PHE A 136 -8.90 -3.74 -0.78
CA PHE A 136 -8.04 -3.04 -1.73
C PHE A 136 -7.58 -3.95 -2.87
N GLU A 137 -7.07 -3.34 -3.93
CA GLU A 137 -6.24 -3.98 -4.95
C GLU A 137 -4.86 -3.30 -4.98
N VAL A 138 -3.84 -4.08 -5.31
CA VAL A 138 -2.46 -3.60 -5.46
C VAL A 138 -1.73 -4.33 -6.59
N TRP A 139 -1.00 -3.59 -7.42
CA TRP A 139 -0.11 -4.15 -8.42
C TRP A 139 1.29 -4.34 -7.84
N ALA A 140 1.75 -5.59 -7.75
CA ALA A 140 3.08 -5.94 -7.25
C ALA A 140 3.60 -7.23 -7.91
N SER A 141 4.87 -7.56 -7.67
CA SER A 141 5.44 -8.83 -8.13
C SER A 141 4.75 -10.00 -7.45
N ALA A 142 4.53 -11.10 -8.17
CA ALA A 142 4.11 -12.36 -7.55
C ALA A 142 5.17 -12.93 -6.57
N ASP A 143 6.45 -12.58 -6.78
CA ASP A 143 7.54 -12.84 -5.84
C ASP A 143 7.77 -11.61 -4.97
N LEU A 144 7.25 -11.65 -3.74
CA LEU A 144 7.25 -10.50 -2.84
C LEU A 144 8.57 -10.38 -2.09
N HIS A 145 9.15 -9.18 -2.11
CA HIS A 145 10.23 -8.80 -1.21
C HIS A 145 9.66 -7.98 -0.05
N ILE A 146 9.66 -8.53 1.16
CA ILE A 146 9.07 -7.94 2.35
C ILE A 146 10.15 -7.53 3.37
N PHE A 147 9.87 -6.48 4.13
CA PHE A 147 10.70 -6.03 5.24
C PHE A 147 10.12 -6.47 6.58
N ASP A 148 10.97 -7.02 7.46
CA ASP A 148 10.66 -7.29 8.86
C ASP A 148 11.38 -6.28 9.77
N CYS A 149 10.65 -5.26 10.19
CA CYS A 149 11.21 -4.14 10.96
C CYS A 149 11.15 -4.40 12.46
N ASN A 150 12.29 -4.27 13.15
CA ASN A 150 12.39 -4.55 14.58
C ASN A 150 12.01 -3.38 15.51
N CYS A 151 11.57 -2.23 14.99
CA CYS A 151 11.25 -1.06 15.84
C CYS A 151 10.08 -1.36 16.80
N SER A 152 9.95 -0.57 17.86
CA SER A 152 9.03 -0.86 18.97
C SER A 152 7.58 -1.12 18.54
N ILE A 153 7.06 -0.37 17.57
CA ILE A 153 5.70 -0.56 17.04
C ILE A 153 5.62 -1.74 16.06
N CYS A 154 6.61 -1.90 15.16
CA CYS A 154 6.58 -2.95 14.14
C CYS A 154 6.73 -4.33 14.77
N LYS A 155 7.60 -4.46 15.78
CA LYS A 155 7.72 -5.66 16.60
C LYS A 155 6.40 -6.04 17.28
N LYS A 156 5.68 -5.07 17.86
CA LYS A 156 4.37 -5.31 18.51
C LYS A 156 3.27 -5.70 17.52
N LYS A 157 3.29 -5.13 16.30
CA LYS A 157 2.31 -5.40 15.25
C LYS A 157 2.66 -6.62 14.38
N GLN A 158 3.87 -7.16 14.47
CA GLN A 158 4.45 -8.05 13.46
C GLN A 158 4.31 -7.46 12.04
N ASN A 159 4.65 -6.17 11.90
CA ASN A 159 4.39 -5.39 10.69
C ASN A 159 5.36 -5.70 9.55
N ARG A 160 5.27 -6.93 9.02
CA ARG A 160 5.95 -7.37 7.81
C ARG A 160 5.24 -6.81 6.59
N HIS A 161 5.97 -6.20 5.67
CA HIS A 161 5.34 -5.52 4.53
C HIS A 161 6.27 -5.38 3.32
N PHE A 162 5.70 -5.40 2.11
CA PHE A 162 6.35 -4.89 0.91
C PHE A 162 5.86 -3.48 0.62
N ILE A 163 6.63 -2.69 -0.12
CA ILE A 163 6.32 -1.28 -0.42
C ILE A 163 5.95 -1.14 -1.90
N VAL A 164 4.88 -0.39 -2.17
CA VAL A 164 4.47 0.01 -3.52
C VAL A 164 4.28 1.53 -3.60
N PRO A 165 4.47 2.16 -4.78
CA PRO A 165 4.04 3.54 -5.00
C PRO A 165 2.51 3.64 -4.92
N ALA A 166 2.00 4.83 -4.58
CA ALA A 166 0.56 5.06 -4.45
C ALA A 166 -0.23 4.77 -5.73
N SER A 167 0.37 4.99 -6.91
CA SER A 167 -0.25 4.70 -8.22
C SER A 167 -0.58 3.23 -8.43
N ARG A 168 0.08 2.31 -7.71
CA ARG A 168 -0.18 0.87 -7.79
C ARG A 168 -1.19 0.37 -6.76
N PHE A 169 -1.72 1.24 -5.90
CA PHE A 169 -2.65 0.86 -4.84
C PHE A 169 -4.00 1.52 -5.04
N LYS A 170 -5.08 0.76 -4.83
CA LYS A 170 -6.43 1.30 -4.85
C LYS A 170 -7.27 0.72 -3.72
N LEU A 171 -7.81 1.60 -2.88
CA LEU A 171 -8.81 1.23 -1.91
C LEU A 171 -10.15 0.97 -2.62
N LEU A 172 -10.70 -0.24 -2.46
CA LEU A 172 -11.95 -0.66 -3.08
C LEU A 172 -13.16 -0.42 -2.17
N LYS A 173 -12.96 -0.56 -0.84
CA LYS A 173 -14.01 -0.42 0.17
C LYS A 173 -13.42 -0.06 1.53
N GLY A 174 -14.20 0.63 2.36
CA GLY A 174 -13.93 0.74 3.79
C GLY A 174 -13.19 2.01 4.21
N ALA A 175 -13.28 3.08 3.40
CA ALA A 175 -12.71 4.39 3.75
C ALA A 175 -13.29 4.92 5.08
N GLU A 176 -14.54 4.61 5.36
CA GLU A 176 -15.20 4.91 6.63
C GLU A 176 -14.77 3.96 7.78
N SER A 177 -14.19 2.81 7.46
CA SER A 177 -13.81 1.74 8.39
C SER A 177 -12.32 1.76 8.77
N ILE A 178 -11.53 2.66 8.21
CA ILE A 178 -10.11 2.85 8.57
C ILE A 178 -9.95 3.90 9.67
N THR A 179 -8.93 3.72 10.50
CA THR A 179 -8.42 4.73 11.44
C THR A 179 -6.89 4.71 11.39
N THR A 180 -6.25 5.79 11.81
CA THR A 180 -4.80 5.97 11.69
C THR A 180 -4.19 6.34 13.03
N TYR A 181 -3.10 5.64 13.37
CA TYR A 181 -2.23 5.97 14.49
C TYR A 181 -0.90 6.52 13.99
N THR A 182 -0.42 7.62 14.59
CA THR A 182 0.89 8.22 14.29
C THR A 182 1.63 8.51 15.59
N PHE A 183 2.96 8.50 15.56
CA PHE A 183 3.81 8.79 16.71
C PHE A 183 5.19 9.29 16.27
N ASN A 184 5.98 9.78 17.23
CA ASN A 184 7.35 10.26 17.03
C ASN A 184 7.41 11.34 15.95
N THR A 185 7.88 11.02 14.73
CA THR A 185 7.96 11.99 13.62
C THR A 185 6.62 12.27 12.94
N HIS A 186 5.57 11.51 13.26
CA HIS A 186 4.25 11.55 12.64
C HIS A 186 4.21 11.33 11.11
N LYS A 187 5.35 10.93 10.51
CA LYS A 187 5.45 10.62 9.07
C LYS A 187 4.86 9.26 8.71
N ALA A 188 5.07 8.26 9.58
CA ALA A 188 4.42 6.96 9.39
C ALA A 188 2.96 7.06 9.81
N GLN A 189 2.06 6.64 8.93
CA GLN A 189 0.62 6.57 9.17
C GLN A 189 0.23 5.11 9.30
N HIS A 190 0.10 4.63 10.54
CA HIS A 190 -0.32 3.26 10.83
C HIS A 190 -1.84 3.15 10.70
N THR A 191 -2.32 2.91 9.48
CA THR A 191 -3.73 2.76 9.15
C THR A 191 -4.22 1.33 9.44
N PHE A 192 -5.36 1.18 10.09
CA PHE A 192 -5.94 -0.14 10.37
C PHE A 192 -7.46 -0.09 10.42
N CYS A 193 -8.10 -1.26 10.28
CA CYS A 193 -9.54 -1.36 10.38
C CYS A 193 -10.00 -1.09 11.82
N LYS A 194 -10.84 -0.08 12.01
CA LYS A 194 -11.40 0.28 13.33
C LYS A 194 -12.34 -0.79 13.91
N ARG A 195 -12.81 -1.73 13.07
CA ARG A 195 -13.72 -2.82 13.48
C ARG A 195 -12.98 -4.08 13.96
N CYS A 196 -11.92 -4.51 13.28
CA CYS A 196 -11.20 -5.74 13.63
C CYS A 196 -9.73 -5.54 14.04
N GLY A 197 -9.20 -4.31 14.00
CA GLY A 197 -7.82 -3.99 14.41
C GLY A 197 -6.73 -4.34 13.40
N VAL A 198 -7.05 -5.07 12.32
CA VAL A 198 -6.06 -5.50 11.32
C VAL A 198 -5.53 -4.31 10.50
N GLN A 199 -4.20 -4.22 10.42
CA GLN A 199 -3.46 -3.29 9.57
C GLN A 199 -3.08 -3.99 8.27
N SER A 200 -3.94 -3.88 7.26
CA SER A 200 -3.67 -4.53 5.97
C SER A 200 -2.72 -3.72 5.08
N PHE A 201 -2.68 -2.41 5.28
CA PHE A 201 -1.74 -1.50 4.64
C PHE A 201 -1.48 -0.29 5.55
N TYR A 202 -0.39 0.43 5.31
CA TYR A 202 -0.07 1.65 6.03
C TYR A 202 0.87 2.53 5.20
N THR A 203 1.07 3.80 5.59
CA THR A 203 2.08 4.66 4.95
C THR A 203 3.36 4.61 5.77
N PRO A 204 4.46 4.00 5.28
CA PRO A 204 5.72 3.91 6.01
C PRO A 204 6.46 5.26 6.07
N ARG A 205 7.25 5.48 7.14
CA ARG A 205 8.09 6.69 7.28
C ARG A 205 9.10 6.85 6.14
N SER A 206 9.62 5.74 5.62
CA SER A 206 10.62 5.71 4.54
C SER A 206 10.04 6.12 3.19
N ASN A 207 8.73 5.91 2.98
CA ASN A 207 8.07 6.03 1.68
C ASN A 207 6.69 6.70 1.85
N PRO A 208 6.65 8.01 2.16
CA PRO A 208 5.40 8.73 2.39
C PRO A 208 4.48 8.85 1.16
N GLY A 209 5.02 8.66 -0.06
CA GLY A 209 4.27 8.62 -1.32
C GLY A 209 3.81 7.22 -1.73
N GLY A 210 3.87 6.24 -0.83
CA GLY A 210 3.50 4.86 -1.11
C GLY A 210 2.84 4.17 0.08
N PHE A 211 2.57 2.88 -0.11
CA PHE A 211 1.96 2.03 0.91
C PHE A 211 2.85 0.83 1.20
N GLY A 212 2.98 0.50 2.48
CA GLY A 212 3.44 -0.79 2.95
C GLY A 212 2.25 -1.73 3.07
N ILE A 213 2.25 -2.83 2.32
CA ILE A 213 1.16 -3.82 2.29
C ILE A 213 1.56 -5.03 3.12
N ALA A 214 0.68 -5.45 4.03
CA ALA A 214 0.89 -6.66 4.81
C ALA A 214 0.60 -7.90 3.93
N PRO A 215 1.59 -8.78 3.67
CA PRO A 215 1.41 -9.91 2.73
C PRO A 215 0.37 -10.92 3.25
N HIS A 216 0.24 -11.08 4.57
CA HIS A 216 -0.76 -11.95 5.20
C HIS A 216 -2.19 -11.41 5.13
N CYS A 217 -2.39 -10.21 4.56
CA CYS A 217 -3.70 -9.62 4.31
C CYS A 217 -4.09 -9.65 2.82
N LEU A 218 -3.25 -10.25 1.96
CA LEU A 218 -3.61 -10.55 0.58
C LEU A 218 -4.52 -11.78 0.53
N ASP A 219 -5.44 -11.80 -0.43
CA ASP A 219 -6.18 -13.02 -0.74
C ASP A 219 -5.27 -14.03 -1.46
N GLU A 220 -5.61 -15.30 -1.35
CA GLU A 220 -4.83 -16.40 -1.93
C GLU A 220 -4.85 -16.39 -3.48
N GLY A 221 -3.79 -16.94 -4.08
CA GLY A 221 -3.76 -17.29 -5.52
C GLY A 221 -2.83 -16.47 -6.41
N THR A 222 -2.31 -15.33 -5.95
CA THR A 222 -1.44 -14.45 -6.76
C THR A 222 0.00 -14.36 -6.26
N VAL A 223 0.25 -14.70 -5.00
CA VAL A 223 1.60 -14.73 -4.41
C VAL A 223 2.25 -16.08 -4.73
N ARG A 224 3.45 -16.04 -5.30
CA ARG A 224 4.26 -17.21 -5.66
C ARG A 224 5.36 -17.48 -4.64
N SER A 225 6.06 -16.43 -4.20
CA SER A 225 7.12 -16.56 -3.20
C SER A 225 7.22 -15.30 -2.33
N VAL A 226 7.84 -15.44 -1.16
CA VAL A 226 8.08 -14.33 -0.22
C VAL A 226 9.50 -14.42 0.31
N VAL A 227 10.29 -13.39 0.04
CA VAL A 227 11.64 -13.20 0.61
C VAL A 227 11.57 -12.12 1.67
N THR A 228 12.14 -12.39 2.84
CA THR A 228 12.12 -11.45 3.97
C THR A 228 13.50 -10.85 4.19
N GLU A 229 13.58 -9.52 4.19
CA GLU A 229 14.75 -8.75 4.60
C GLU A 229 14.51 -8.14 5.98
N GLU A 230 15.45 -8.36 6.91
CA GLU A 230 15.38 -7.75 8.24
C GLU A 230 15.76 -6.27 8.16
N PHE A 231 14.99 -5.41 8.82
CA PHE A 231 15.26 -3.97 8.89
C PHE A 231 15.45 -3.52 10.34
N ASN A 232 16.60 -2.91 10.63
CA ASN A 232 16.90 -2.40 11.96
C ASN A 232 16.23 -1.03 12.22
N GLY A 233 14.91 -1.02 12.35
CA GLY A 233 14.15 0.20 12.64
C GLY A 233 14.34 0.76 14.06
N SER A 234 14.98 0.01 14.96
CA SER A 234 15.41 0.53 16.28
C SER A 234 16.55 1.53 16.16
N ASP A 235 17.34 1.45 15.09
CA ASP A 235 18.37 2.41 14.71
C ASP A 235 18.09 2.97 13.31
N TRP A 236 16.95 3.66 13.20
CA TRP A 236 16.38 4.07 11.92
C TRP A 236 17.34 4.95 11.09
N GLU A 237 18.05 5.89 11.73
CA GLU A 237 18.94 6.82 11.00
C GLU A 237 20.14 6.11 10.39
N ARG A 238 20.74 5.13 11.09
CA ARG A 238 21.82 4.31 10.52
C ARG A 238 21.28 3.38 9.43
N ALA A 239 20.20 2.66 9.72
CA ALA A 239 19.60 1.72 8.76
C ALA A 239 19.22 2.41 7.44
N MET A 240 18.66 3.62 7.48
CA MET A 240 18.29 4.38 6.26
C MET A 240 19.48 4.99 5.50
N LYS A 241 20.67 5.08 6.11
CA LYS A 241 21.90 5.46 5.43
C LYS A 241 22.54 4.26 4.73
N GLU A 242 22.50 3.09 5.37
CA GLU A 242 23.08 1.85 4.86
C GLU A 242 22.20 1.21 3.77
N HIS A 243 20.88 1.32 3.90
CA HIS A 243 19.94 0.70 2.97
C HIS A 243 19.84 1.49 1.65
N LYS A 244 20.17 0.82 0.54
CA LYS A 244 20.30 1.47 -0.78
C LYS A 244 18.99 1.64 -1.54
N THR A 245 18.05 0.70 -1.38
CA THR A 245 16.88 0.59 -2.27
C THR A 245 15.56 1.10 -1.67
N ILE A 246 15.35 1.00 -0.35
CA ILE A 246 14.06 1.25 0.30
C ILE A 246 13.43 2.61 -0.06
N LYS A 247 14.23 3.69 -0.09
CA LYS A 247 13.75 5.06 -0.42
C LYS A 247 13.20 5.21 -1.84
N ASN A 248 13.56 4.30 -2.74
CA ASN A 248 13.14 4.36 -4.15
C ASN A 248 11.93 3.47 -4.44
N MET A 249 11.51 2.61 -3.50
CA MET A 249 10.40 1.66 -3.72
C MET A 249 9.02 2.30 -3.89
N SER A 250 8.88 3.58 -3.54
CA SER A 250 7.65 4.35 -3.78
C SER A 250 7.83 5.48 -4.78
N LYS A 251 8.98 5.51 -5.47
CA LYS A 251 9.16 6.38 -6.63
C LYS A 251 8.77 5.53 -7.84
N GLU A 252 8.02 6.12 -8.75
CA GLU A 252 7.65 5.49 -10.02
C GLU A 252 8.87 5.18 -10.88
#